data_AF-A0A0G1TLV9-F1
#
_entry.id   AF-A0A0G1TLV9-F1
#
_cell.length_a   1.000
_cell.length_b   1.000
_cell.length_c   1.000
_cell.angle_alpha   90.00
_cell.angle_beta   90.00
_cell.angle_gamma   90.00
#
_symmetry.space_group_name_H-M   'P 1'
#
loop_
_entity.id
_entity.type
_entity.pdbx_description
1 polymer ?
#
loop_
_entity_poly.entity_id
_entity_poly.type
_entity_poly.pdbx_seq_one_letter_code
_entity_poly.pdbx_strand_id
1 'polypeptide(L)' 'KNIIPIEVGVGEKLGTQVRSTMKKVGSAKYGIVICKNSLTLLEDANVVKVPLDYFLLI' A
#
# COMPACT_ATOMS: atom_id res chain seq x y z
N LYS A 1 3.84 18.11 -5.97
CA LYS A 1 4.84 17.10 -5.52
C LYS A 1 4.30 15.73 -5.87
N ASN A 2 5.13 14.82 -6.37
CA ASN A 2 4.74 13.43 -6.60
C ASN A 2 5.06 12.65 -5.32
N ILE A 3 4.03 12.33 -4.54
CA ILE A 3 4.15 11.62 -3.26
C ILE A 3 3.49 10.25 -3.41
N ILE A 4 4.17 9.20 -2.95
CA ILE A 4 3.64 7.84 -2.88
C ILE A 4 3.64 7.43 -1.41
N PRO A 5 2.49 7.44 -0.71
CA PRO A 5 2.41 6.91 0.64
C PRO A 5 2.60 5.39 0.65
N ILE A 6 3.33 4.93 1.66
CA ILE A 6 3.61 3.51 1.89
C ILE A 6 3.05 3.14 3.27
N GLU A 7 2.14 2.17 3.30
CA GLU A 7 1.70 1.51 4.53
C GLU A 7 2.49 0.22 4.71
N VAL A 8 2.96 -0.07 5.94
CA VAL A 8 3.65 -1.32 6.27
C VAL A 8 2.95 -1.96 7.46
N GLY A 9 2.66 -3.26 7.38
CA GLY A 9 2.10 -4.00 8.52
C GLY A 9 2.27 -5.51 8.41
N VAL A 10 2.42 -6.16 9.56
CA VAL A 10 2.68 -7.60 9.68
C VAL A 10 1.46 -8.51 9.48
N GLY A 11 0.30 -7.95 9.13
CA GLY A 11 -0.97 -8.69 9.00
C GLY A 11 -1.60 -8.53 7.63
N GLU A 12 -2.79 -9.11 7.48
CA GLU A 12 -3.67 -8.86 6.34
C GLU A 12 -4.10 -7.39 6.31
N LYS A 13 -4.05 -6.76 5.13
CA LYS A 13 -4.39 -5.36 4.94
C LYS A 13 -5.36 -5.17 3.78
N LEU A 14 -6.40 -4.38 4.01
CA LEU A 14 -7.36 -3.97 2.99
C LEU A 14 -6.90 -2.72 2.20
N GLY A 15 -5.87 -2.01 2.67
CA GLY A 15 -5.39 -0.75 2.07
C GLY A 15 -6.19 0.49 2.47
N THR A 16 -7.02 0.43 3.51
CA THR A 16 -7.82 1.57 3.99
C THR A 16 -6.95 2.71 4.53
N GLN A 17 -5.82 2.39 5.18
CA GLN A 17 -4.90 3.39 5.73
C GLN A 17 -4.19 4.14 4.61
N VAL A 18 -3.57 3.43 3.65
CA VAL A 18 -2.93 4.08 2.50
C VAL A 18 -3.91 4.94 1.70
N ARG A 19 -5.16 4.47 1.46
CA ARG A 19 -6.21 5.25 0.79
C ARG A 19 -6.55 6.53 1.55
N SER A 20 -6.69 6.44 2.87
CA SER A 20 -6.97 7.61 3.71
C SER A 20 -5.82 8.62 3.65
N THR A 21 -4.58 8.15 3.65
CA THR A 21 -3.40 9.01 3.50
C THR A 21 -3.33 9.65 2.11
N MET A 22 -3.62 8.90 1.04
CA MET A 22 -3.68 9.45 -0.32
C MET A 22 -4.68 10.61 -0.41
N LYS A 23 -5.88 10.44 0.17
CA LYS A 23 -6.90 11.51 0.25
C LYS A 23 -6.41 12.73 1.04
N LYS A 24 -5.75 12.52 2.19
CA LYS A 24 -5.19 13.61 3.01
C LYS A 24 -4.09 14.38 2.29
N VAL A 25 -3.23 13.69 1.55
CA VAL A 25 -2.13 14.31 0.79
C VAL A 25 -2.66 15.07 -0.44
N GLY A 26 -3.79 14.63 -1.02
CA GLY A 26 -4.48 15.27 -2.14
C GLY A 26 -3.76 15.18 -3.50
N SER A 27 -2.43 15.12 -3.49
CA SER A 27 -1.57 15.01 -4.68
C SER A 27 -1.05 13.60 -4.96
N ALA A 28 -1.34 12.63 -4.09
CA ALA A 28 -0.90 11.25 -4.24
C ALA A 28 -1.83 10.48 -5.19
N LYS A 29 -1.30 10.05 -6.34
CA LYS A 29 -2.02 9.26 -7.36
C LYS A 29 -1.94 7.76 -7.17
N TYR A 30 -0.91 7.31 -6.45
CA TYR A 30 -0.59 5.89 -6.24
C TYR A 30 -0.27 5.65 -4.77
N GLY A 31 -0.41 4.41 -4.32
CA GLY A 31 -0.01 3.99 -2.98
C GLY A 31 0.55 2.57 -2.96
N ILE A 32 1.31 2.26 -1.91
CA ILE A 32 1.87 0.93 -1.69
C ILE A 32 1.46 0.44 -0.31
N VAL A 33 1.13 -0.84 -0.20
CA VAL A 33 0.91 -1.53 1.08
C VAL A 33 1.84 -2.73 1.13
N ILE A 34 2.76 -2.77 2.09
CA ILE A 34 3.58 -3.95 2.37
C ILE A 34 2.89 -4.75 3.47
N CYS A 35 2.41 -5.96 3.17
CA CYS A 35 1.58 -6.76 4.08
C CYS A 35 1.65 -8.26 3.83
N LYS A 36 0.98 -9.09 4.66
CA LYS A 36 0.95 -10.55 4.48
C LYS A 36 0.09 -11.06 3.31
N ASN A 37 -0.63 -10.17 2.63
CA ASN A 37 -1.42 -10.52 1.45
C ASN A 37 -0.53 -10.93 0.27
N SER A 38 -1.11 -11.67 -0.68
CA SER A 38 -0.53 -11.88 -2.01
C SER A 38 -0.34 -10.57 -2.78
N LEU A 39 0.61 -10.58 -3.71
CA LEU A 39 0.84 -9.50 -4.66
C LEU A 39 -0.46 -9.19 -5.41
N THR A 40 -1.04 -8.02 -5.18
CA THR A 40 -2.36 -7.67 -5.70
C THR A 40 -2.43 -6.19 -6.05
N LEU A 41 -3.00 -5.87 -7.20
CA LEU A 41 -3.39 -4.51 -7.55
C LEU A 41 -4.84 -4.27 -7.07
N LEU A 42 -5.05 -3.22 -6.29
CA LEU A 42 -6.37 -2.68 -6.00
C LEU A 42 -6.72 -1.66 -7.09
N GLU A 43 -7.34 -2.13 -8.18
CA GLU A 43 -7.62 -1.33 -9.39
C GLU A 43 -8.45 -0.08 -9.09
N ASP A 44 -9.39 -0.17 -8.15
CA ASP A 44 -10.27 0.92 -7.73
C ASP A 44 -9.55 2.05 -6.96
N ALA A 45 -8.28 1.86 -6.60
CA ALA A 45 -7.52 2.82 -5.80
C ALA A 45 -6.10 3.12 -6.27
N ASN A 46 -5.63 2.52 -7.37
CA ASN A 46 -4.25 2.64 -7.82
C ASN A 46 -3.23 2.29 -6.71
N VAL A 47 -3.55 1.25 -5.93
CA VAL A 47 -2.73 0.79 -4.80
C VAL A 47 -2.21 -0.61 -5.08
N VAL A 48 -0.90 -0.82 -4.92
CA VAL A 48 -0.29 -2.16 -4.98
C VAL A 48 -0.08 -2.69 -3.58
N LYS A 49 -0.58 -3.91 -3.31
CA LYS A 49 -0.17 -4.72 -2.17
C LYS A 49 1.07 -5.51 -2.56
N VAL A 50 2.15 -5.34 -1.81
CA VAL A 50 3.39 -6.08 -1.96
C VAL A 50 3.52 -7.04 -0.76
N PRO A 51 3.74 -8.34 -1.01
CA PRO A 51 3.98 -9.30 0.06
C PRO A 51 5.17 -8.90 0.94
N LEU A 52 5.00 -9.04 2.26
CA LEU A 52 6.02 -8.70 3.24
C LEU A 52 7.24 -9.61 3.14
N ASP A 53 7.02 -10.89 2.80
CA ASP A 53 8.07 -11.91 2.64
C ASP A 53 9.08 -11.58 1.53
N TYR A 54 8.73 -10.74 0.56
CA TYR A 54 9.68 -10.23 -0.46
C TYR A 54 10.82 -9.40 0.15
N PHE A 55 10.65 -8.91 1.37
CA PHE A 55 11.61 -8.05 2.08
C PHE A 55 12.18 -8.70 3.34
N LEU A 56 11.69 -9.88 3.74
CA LEU A 56 12.23 -10.59 4.90
C LEU A 56 13.42 -11.44 4.44
N LEU A 57 14.55 -11.32 5.13
CA LEU A 57 15.78 -12.08 4.86
C LEU A 57 15.75 -13.48 5.51
N ILE A 58 14.56 -14.01 5.80
CA ILE A 58 14.38 -15.26 6.57
C ILE A 58 14.25 -16.46 5.64
#